data_AF-A0A8T3RWX2-F1
#
_entry.id   AF-A0A8T3RWX2-F1
#
_cell.length_a   1.000
_cell.length_b   1.000
_cell.length_c   1.000
_cell.angle_alpha   90.00
_cell.angle_beta   90.00
_cell.angle_gamma   90.00
#
_symmetry.space_group_name_H-M   'P 1'
#
loop_
_entity.id
_entity.type
_entity.pdbx_description
1 polymer ?
#
loop_
_entity_poly.entity_id
_entity_poly.type
_entity_poly.pdbx_seq_one_letter_code
_entity_poly.pdbx_strand_id
1 'polypeptide(L)'
;LQSCSAAFTPMFQATIPEVLPREEDYTKALSLSRLAYDLENLLSPALAAALLTLISFHGLFLGTAVGFLGSALLVLSVTLPRMQTDMSPRSVRDRLTRGLRMYLATPRLRGLLALNLVAAAGGAMVIVNTVVIVRDGLGRGDRAVALALACYGAGSMAAALLLPRLLRRYSDRTAMLSGAVALIVTLAGLAAVWPLPEKEALAWGTLLGAWLVLGAGYAALVTPGGRLLRRSANEAQRPALFVAQFSLSHLCWLLTYPLVGWLGVFADLGASLWAMAAVATAGTLLAWRLWPRSDPEVIEHAHDDLPADHPHVAGDMTYPRHAHAFVLDDLHTRWPSR
;
A
#
# COMPACT_ATOMS: atom_id res chain seq x y z
N LEU A 1 -3.68 -24.04 0.66
CA LEU A 1 -4.19 -22.92 1.49
C LEU A 1 -3.32 -21.67 1.34
N GLN A 2 -2.04 -21.69 1.70
CA GLN A 2 -1.19 -20.47 1.63
C GLN A 2 -1.09 -19.85 0.23
N SER A 3 -0.96 -20.66 -0.82
CA SER A 3 -0.94 -20.15 -2.21
C SER A 3 -2.27 -19.49 -2.63
N CYS A 4 -3.41 -20.04 -2.18
CA CYS A 4 -4.73 -19.47 -2.47
C CYS A 4 -4.93 -18.13 -1.74
N SER A 5 -4.49 -18.04 -0.49
CA SER A 5 -4.52 -16.79 0.30
C SER A 5 -3.66 -15.71 -0.35
N ALA A 6 -2.43 -16.07 -0.77
CA ALA A 6 -1.52 -15.14 -1.44
C ALA A 6 -2.06 -14.61 -2.78
N ALA A 7 -2.83 -15.42 -3.52
CA ALA A 7 -3.47 -15.01 -4.77
C ALA A 7 -4.75 -14.18 -4.57
N PHE A 8 -5.44 -14.35 -3.45
CA PHE A 8 -6.73 -13.71 -3.20
C PHE A 8 -6.63 -12.18 -3.14
N THR A 9 -5.72 -11.63 -2.33
CA THR A 9 -5.60 -10.18 -2.13
C THR A 9 -5.35 -9.40 -3.44
N PRO A 10 -4.35 -9.73 -4.27
CA PRO A 10 -4.13 -8.99 -5.50
C PRO A 10 -5.28 -9.15 -6.50
N MET A 11 -5.94 -10.32 -6.55
CA MET A 11 -7.13 -10.53 -7.39
C MET A 11 -8.31 -9.68 -6.91
N PHE A 12 -8.61 -9.71 -5.61
CA PHE A 12 -9.67 -8.91 -5.01
C PHE A 12 -9.44 -7.41 -5.26
N GLN A 13 -8.22 -6.92 -5.04
CA GLN A 13 -7.88 -5.52 -5.29
C GLN A 13 -8.00 -5.11 -6.77
N ALA A 14 -7.71 -6.03 -7.70
CA ALA A 14 -7.86 -5.80 -9.13
C ALA A 14 -9.33 -5.70 -9.58
N THR A 15 -10.24 -6.39 -8.88
CA THR A 15 -11.69 -6.37 -9.17
C THR A 15 -12.40 -5.11 -8.68
N ILE A 16 -11.97 -4.50 -7.56
CA ILE A 16 -12.66 -3.30 -7.01
C ILE A 16 -12.82 -2.16 -8.04
N PRO A 17 -11.77 -1.79 -8.83
CA PRO A 17 -11.90 -0.78 -9.88
C PRO A 17 -12.94 -1.10 -10.97
N GLU A 18 -13.21 -2.38 -11.25
CA GLU A 18 -14.19 -2.80 -12.26
C GLU A 18 -15.63 -2.64 -11.76
N VAL A 19 -15.83 -2.87 -10.46
CA VAL A 19 -17.14 -2.66 -9.81
C VAL A 19 -17.39 -1.17 -9.56
N LEU A 20 -16.34 -0.38 -9.32
CA LEU A 20 -16.41 1.05 -9.01
C LEU A 20 -15.67 1.89 -10.06
N PRO A 21 -16.27 2.07 -11.26
CA PRO A 21 -15.63 2.76 -12.37
C PRO A 21 -15.42 4.26 -12.10
N ARG A 22 -16.17 4.90 -11.19
CA ARG A 22 -15.93 6.30 -10.84
C ARG A 22 -14.77 6.41 -9.85
N GLU A 23 -13.79 7.26 -10.15
CA GLU A 23 -12.56 7.39 -9.33
C GLU A 23 -12.86 7.85 -7.89
N GLU A 24 -13.84 8.74 -7.69
CA GLU A 24 -14.24 9.17 -6.36
C GLU A 24 -14.82 8.03 -5.53
N ASP A 25 -15.68 7.18 -6.11
CA ASP A 25 -16.26 6.03 -5.43
C ASP A 25 -15.20 4.98 -5.13
N TYR A 26 -14.29 4.76 -6.06
CA TYR A 26 -13.14 3.88 -5.86
C TYR A 26 -12.28 4.35 -4.68
N THR A 27 -11.99 5.66 -4.60
CA THR A 27 -11.22 6.24 -3.49
C THR A 27 -11.95 6.08 -2.15
N LYS A 28 -13.27 6.30 -2.12
CA LYS A 28 -14.10 6.05 -0.93
C LYS A 28 -14.07 4.58 -0.52
N ALA A 29 -14.20 3.67 -1.49
CA ALA A 29 -14.15 2.24 -1.22
C ALA A 29 -12.80 1.79 -0.68
N LEU A 30 -11.68 2.24 -1.26
CA LEU A 30 -10.34 1.97 -0.71
C LEU A 30 -10.19 2.48 0.72
N SER A 31 -10.77 3.65 1.02
CA SER A 31 -10.76 4.23 2.36
C SER A 31 -11.61 3.40 3.34
N LEU A 32 -12.78 2.92 2.92
CA LEU A 32 -13.65 2.05 3.71
C LEU A 32 -13.03 0.65 3.93
N SER A 33 -12.41 0.07 2.90
CA SER A 33 -11.67 -1.18 3.02
C SER A 33 -10.52 -1.03 4.02
N ARG A 34 -9.78 0.08 3.96
CA ARG A 34 -8.72 0.35 4.94
C ARG A 34 -9.27 0.46 6.36
N LEU A 35 -10.37 1.19 6.55
CA LEU A 35 -11.05 1.27 7.84
C LEU A 35 -11.46 -0.11 8.37
N ALA A 36 -12.03 -0.97 7.51
CA ALA A 36 -12.42 -2.32 7.87
C ALA A 36 -11.21 -3.17 8.31
N TYR A 37 -10.10 -3.13 7.56
CA TYR A 37 -8.87 -3.85 7.95
C TYR A 37 -8.27 -3.35 9.26
N ASP A 38 -8.26 -2.03 9.49
CA ASP A 38 -7.73 -1.47 10.73
C ASP A 38 -8.62 -1.84 11.93
N LEU A 39 -9.95 -1.83 11.76
CA LEU A 39 -10.90 -2.30 12.77
C LEU A 39 -10.77 -3.79 13.04
N GLU A 40 -10.65 -4.61 12.00
CA GLU A 40 -10.44 -6.05 12.14
C GLU A 40 -9.16 -6.35 12.92
N ASN A 41 -8.04 -5.75 12.55
CA ASN A 41 -6.76 -5.95 13.23
C ASN A 41 -6.80 -5.54 14.71
N LEU A 42 -7.61 -4.52 15.05
CA LEU A 42 -7.72 -4.04 16.42
C LEU A 42 -8.73 -4.83 17.26
N LEU A 43 -9.90 -5.13 16.70
CA LEU A 43 -11.02 -5.75 17.42
C LEU A 43 -10.93 -7.27 17.47
N SER A 44 -10.40 -7.92 16.41
CA SER A 44 -10.39 -9.39 16.33
C SER A 44 -9.62 -10.04 17.48
N PRO A 45 -8.40 -9.60 17.87
CA PRO A 45 -7.70 -10.18 19.02
C PRO A 45 -8.45 -9.97 20.34
N ALA A 46 -9.08 -8.81 20.53
CA ALA A 46 -9.84 -8.49 21.74
C ALA A 46 -11.11 -9.35 21.85
N LEU A 47 -11.86 -9.49 20.75
CA LEU A 47 -13.04 -10.34 20.67
C LEU A 47 -12.67 -11.82 20.85
N ALA A 48 -11.57 -12.28 20.25
CA ALA A 48 -11.08 -13.64 20.41
C ALA A 48 -10.70 -13.94 21.87
N ALA A 49 -9.97 -13.03 22.52
CA ALA A 49 -9.63 -13.16 23.94
C ALA A 49 -10.88 -13.19 24.84
N ALA A 50 -11.86 -12.32 24.57
CA ALA A 50 -13.13 -12.32 25.29
C ALA A 50 -13.93 -13.61 25.07
N LEU A 51 -14.02 -14.10 23.83
CA LEU A 51 -14.69 -15.35 23.50
C LEU A 51 -14.05 -16.54 24.21
N LEU A 52 -12.71 -16.59 24.31
CA LEU A 52 -12.00 -17.66 25.03
C LEU A 52 -12.32 -17.71 26.54
N THR A 53 -12.96 -16.68 27.11
CA THR A 53 -13.49 -16.75 28.48
C THR A 53 -14.82 -17.51 28.57
N LEU A 54 -15.53 -17.66 27.45
CA LEU A 54 -16.86 -18.29 27.35
C LEU A 54 -16.84 -19.63 26.61
N ILE A 55 -15.94 -19.79 25.63
CA ILE A 55 -15.85 -20.99 24.78
C ILE A 55 -14.43 -21.55 24.77
N SER A 56 -14.30 -22.86 24.54
CA SER A 56 -12.99 -23.50 24.40
C SER A 56 -12.30 -23.07 23.09
N PHE A 57 -10.98 -23.22 23.06
CA PHE A 57 -10.18 -23.02 21.84
C PHE A 57 -10.75 -23.81 20.65
N HIS A 58 -11.14 -25.08 20.84
CA HIS A 58 -11.75 -25.88 19.77
C HIS A 58 -13.06 -25.28 19.25
N GLY A 59 -13.91 -24.75 20.15
CA GLY A 59 -15.14 -24.05 19.77
C GLY A 59 -14.87 -22.78 18.96
N LEU A 60 -13.83 -22.01 19.34
CA LEU A 60 -13.41 -20.83 18.60
C LEU A 60 -12.95 -21.17 17.17
N PHE A 61 -12.20 -22.26 17.02
CA PHE A 61 -11.75 -22.76 15.71
C PHE A 61 -12.92 -23.25 14.85
N LEU A 62 -13.89 -23.96 15.44
CA LEU A 62 -15.08 -24.39 14.72
C LEU A 62 -15.91 -23.18 14.25
N GLY A 63 -16.09 -22.18 15.12
CA GLY A 63 -16.76 -20.92 14.75
C GLY A 63 -16.04 -20.19 13.61
N THR A 64 -14.72 -20.17 13.64
CA THR A 64 -13.90 -19.60 12.54
C THR A 64 -14.11 -20.36 11.23
N ALA A 65 -14.18 -21.69 11.28
CA ALA A 65 -14.45 -22.51 10.09
C ALA A 65 -15.85 -22.23 9.51
N VAL A 66 -16.87 -22.09 10.36
CA VAL A 66 -18.23 -21.69 9.93
C VAL A 66 -18.21 -20.28 9.33
N GLY A 67 -17.47 -19.34 9.93
CA GLY A 67 -17.28 -18.00 9.39
C GLY A 67 -16.65 -18.00 8.00
N PHE A 68 -15.61 -18.81 7.77
CA PHE A 68 -15.01 -18.97 6.45
C PHE A 68 -15.97 -19.58 5.43
N LEU A 69 -16.79 -20.56 5.83
CA LEU A 69 -17.82 -21.12 4.96
C LEU A 69 -18.87 -20.06 4.58
N GLY A 70 -19.33 -19.26 5.55
CA GLY A 70 -20.22 -18.13 5.30
C GLY A 70 -19.61 -17.11 4.33
N SER A 71 -18.35 -16.74 4.55
CA SER A 71 -17.61 -15.84 3.64
C SER A 71 -17.48 -16.43 2.24
N ALA A 72 -17.22 -17.73 2.11
CA ALA A 72 -17.12 -18.40 0.81
C ALA A 72 -18.46 -18.38 0.07
N LEU A 73 -19.58 -18.63 0.76
CA LEU A 73 -20.92 -18.54 0.19
C LEU A 73 -21.26 -17.12 -0.27
N LEU A 74 -20.88 -16.09 0.50
CA LEU A 74 -21.05 -14.69 0.11
C LEU A 74 -20.22 -14.34 -1.12
N VAL A 75 -18.99 -14.84 -1.23
CA VAL A 75 -18.17 -14.62 -2.43
C VAL A 75 -18.76 -15.33 -3.65
N LEU A 76 -19.29 -16.55 -3.48
CA LEU A 76 -19.92 -17.33 -4.55
C LEU A 76 -21.26 -16.75 -5.01
N SER A 77 -21.94 -15.94 -4.19
CA SER A 77 -23.23 -15.33 -4.56
C SER A 77 -23.09 -14.00 -5.32
N VAL A 78 -21.89 -13.41 -5.36
CA VAL A 78 -21.64 -12.14 -6.05
C VAL A 78 -21.44 -12.36 -7.55
N THR A 79 -22.15 -11.59 -8.36
CA THR A 79 -21.94 -11.51 -9.81
C THR A 79 -20.84 -10.50 -10.11
N LEU A 80 -19.71 -10.98 -10.62
CA LEU A 80 -18.61 -10.13 -11.07
C LEU A 80 -18.72 -9.80 -12.56
N PRO A 81 -18.32 -8.58 -12.98
CA PRO A 81 -18.15 -8.25 -14.38
C PRO A 81 -17.22 -9.26 -15.07
N ARG A 82 -17.46 -9.55 -16.36
CA ARG A 82 -16.55 -10.41 -17.13
C ARG A 82 -15.24 -9.66 -17.35
N MET A 83 -14.15 -10.16 -16.76
CA MET A 83 -12.80 -9.68 -17.06
C MET A 83 -12.47 -9.93 -18.53
N GLN A 84 -12.03 -8.90 -19.24
CA GLN A 84 -11.45 -9.06 -20.57
C GLN A 84 -10.06 -9.68 -20.41
N THR A 85 -9.93 -10.96 -20.77
CA THR A 85 -8.63 -11.63 -20.79
C THR A 85 -7.96 -11.40 -22.14
N ASP A 86 -6.73 -10.92 -22.10
CA ASP A 86 -5.87 -10.83 -23.30
C ASP A 86 -5.52 -12.26 -23.76
N MET A 87 -6.18 -12.70 -24.83
CA MET A 87 -6.06 -14.07 -25.38
C MET A 87 -4.83 -14.29 -26.25
N SER A 88 -3.93 -13.30 -26.32
CA SER A 88 -2.73 -13.39 -27.16
C SER A 88 -1.84 -14.59 -26.75
N PRO A 89 -1.40 -15.44 -27.71
CA PRO A 89 -0.56 -16.59 -27.41
C PRO A 89 0.82 -16.14 -26.93
N ARG A 90 1.03 -16.14 -25.61
CA ARG A 90 2.29 -15.74 -24.96
C ARG A 90 3.01 -16.93 -24.32
N SER A 91 4.32 -16.81 -24.12
CA SER A 91 5.07 -17.79 -23.32
C SER A 91 4.73 -17.65 -21.83
N VAL A 92 4.93 -18.72 -21.05
CA VAL A 92 4.71 -18.71 -19.59
C VAL A 92 5.57 -17.65 -18.90
N ARG A 93 6.84 -17.54 -19.31
CA ARG A 93 7.78 -16.54 -18.78
C ARG A 93 7.30 -15.12 -19.06
N ASP A 94 6.78 -14.88 -20.27
CA ASP A 94 6.30 -13.56 -20.66
C ASP A 94 5.09 -13.16 -19.81
N ARG A 95 4.12 -14.07 -19.61
CA ARG A 95 2.97 -13.85 -18.71
C ARG A 95 3.38 -13.53 -17.27
N LEU A 96 4.32 -14.28 -16.70
CA LEU A 96 4.75 -14.10 -15.30
C LEU A 96 5.49 -12.77 -15.07
N THR A 97 6.25 -12.30 -16.05
CA THR A 97 7.13 -11.12 -15.88
C THR A 97 6.57 -9.84 -16.50
N ARG A 98 5.48 -9.92 -17.27
CA ARG A 98 4.86 -8.75 -17.93
C ARG A 98 4.43 -7.69 -16.91
N GLY A 99 3.69 -8.09 -15.87
CA GLY A 99 3.25 -7.18 -14.80
C GLY A 99 4.40 -6.41 -14.19
N LEU A 100 5.49 -7.10 -13.85
CA LEU A 100 6.70 -6.51 -13.28
C LEU A 100 7.40 -5.56 -14.28
N ARG A 101 7.52 -5.95 -15.55
CA ARG A 101 8.14 -5.11 -16.59
C ARG A 101 7.33 -3.83 -16.83
N MET A 102 6.01 -3.93 -16.97
CA MET A 102 5.11 -2.78 -17.12
C MET A 102 5.20 -1.85 -15.89
N TYR A 103 5.20 -2.45 -14.69
CA TYR A 103 5.34 -1.71 -13.45
C TYR A 103 6.64 -0.91 -13.41
N LEU A 104 7.79 -1.56 -13.69
CA LEU A 104 9.10 -0.92 -13.63
C LEU A 104 9.39 0.04 -14.78
N ALA A 105 8.70 -0.10 -15.92
CA ALA A 105 8.79 0.81 -17.05
C ALA A 105 7.95 2.09 -16.85
N THR A 106 6.98 2.08 -15.94
CA THR A 106 6.08 3.22 -15.69
C THR A 106 6.66 4.15 -14.60
N PRO A 107 7.01 5.43 -14.90
CA PRO A 107 7.68 6.32 -13.94
C PRO A 107 6.94 6.51 -12.61
N ARG A 108 5.62 6.77 -12.65
CA ARG A 108 4.79 6.91 -11.45
C ARG A 108 4.79 5.66 -10.56
N LEU A 109 4.84 4.47 -11.14
CA LEU A 109 4.86 3.21 -10.39
C LEU A 109 6.23 2.92 -9.78
N ARG A 110 7.32 3.32 -10.43
CA ARG A 110 8.65 3.34 -9.80
C ARG A 110 8.66 4.24 -8.55
N GLY A 111 7.99 5.38 -8.64
CA GLY A 111 7.74 6.25 -7.49
C GLY A 111 6.94 5.56 -6.39
N LEU A 112 5.84 4.89 -6.75
CA LEU A 112 5.03 4.09 -5.82
C LEU A 112 5.84 2.99 -5.12
N LEU A 113 6.71 2.27 -5.84
CA LEU A 113 7.59 1.27 -5.25
C LEU A 113 8.52 1.88 -4.20
N ALA A 114 9.13 3.02 -4.51
CA ALA A 114 9.98 3.72 -3.56
C ALA A 114 9.19 4.16 -2.32
N LEU A 115 7.93 4.56 -2.47
CA LEU A 115 7.03 4.90 -1.35
C LEU A 115 6.53 3.66 -0.58
N ASN A 116 6.38 2.50 -1.23
CA ASN A 116 6.12 1.24 -0.54
C ASN A 116 7.28 0.89 0.40
N LEU A 117 8.53 1.17 0.01
CA LEU A 117 9.69 1.00 0.88
C LEU A 117 9.64 1.92 2.10
N VAL A 118 9.18 3.16 1.93
CA VAL A 118 8.95 4.11 3.05
C VAL A 118 7.88 3.57 4.00
N ALA A 119 6.75 3.11 3.44
CA ALA A 119 5.66 2.53 4.22
C ALA A 119 6.11 1.28 4.99
N ALA A 120 6.91 0.42 4.34
CA ALA A 120 7.47 -0.79 4.95
C ALA A 120 8.49 -0.47 6.06
N ALA A 121 9.27 0.61 5.94
CA ALA A 121 10.23 1.02 6.97
C ALA A 121 9.51 1.49 8.26
N GLY A 122 8.51 2.36 8.11
CA GLY A 122 7.73 2.83 9.25
C GLY A 122 6.83 1.74 9.84
N GLY A 123 6.16 0.97 8.98
CA GLY A 123 5.29 -0.13 9.39
C GLY A 123 6.05 -1.24 10.10
N ALA A 124 7.25 -1.60 9.63
CA ALA A 124 8.08 -2.60 10.30
C ALA A 124 8.52 -2.13 11.69
N MET A 125 8.88 -0.84 11.85
CA MET A 125 9.19 -0.28 13.16
C MET A 125 8.02 -0.43 14.14
N VAL A 126 6.80 -0.13 13.67
CA VAL A 126 5.60 -0.31 14.51
C VAL A 126 5.36 -1.79 14.82
N ILE A 127 5.30 -2.65 13.82
CA ILE A 127 4.91 -4.06 14.03
C ILE A 127 5.93 -4.82 14.88
N VAL A 128 7.23 -4.64 14.60
CA VAL A 128 8.30 -5.41 15.25
C VAL A 128 8.68 -4.80 16.59
N ASN A 129 8.91 -3.48 16.63
CA ASN A 129 9.53 -2.85 17.79
C ASN A 129 8.55 -2.25 18.79
N THR A 130 7.22 -2.17 18.53
CA THR A 130 6.29 -1.66 19.55
C THR A 130 6.39 -2.46 20.85
N VAL A 131 6.48 -3.79 20.76
CA VAL A 131 6.58 -4.65 21.96
C VAL A 131 7.86 -4.31 22.74
N VAL A 132 9.00 -4.23 22.05
CA VAL A 132 10.31 -3.93 22.65
C VAL A 132 10.33 -2.52 23.25
N ILE A 133 9.86 -1.51 22.50
CA ILE A 133 9.82 -0.11 22.95
C ILE A 133 8.97 0.03 24.21
N VAL A 134 7.77 -0.56 24.21
CA VAL A 134 6.81 -0.34 25.29
C VAL A 134 7.11 -1.19 26.51
N ARG A 135 7.47 -2.46 26.32
CA ARG A 135 7.72 -3.38 27.43
C ARG A 135 9.12 -3.23 27.99
N ASP A 136 10.14 -3.33 27.13
CA ASP A 136 11.53 -3.35 27.56
C ASP A 136 12.10 -1.94 27.70
N GLY A 137 11.69 -1.02 26.81
CA GLY A 137 12.15 0.38 26.82
C GLY A 137 11.46 1.26 27.86
N LEU A 138 10.13 1.12 28.03
CA LEU A 138 9.32 1.94 28.93
C LEU A 138 8.80 1.19 30.17
N GLY A 139 9.09 -0.11 30.32
CA GLY A 139 8.67 -0.90 31.47
C GLY A 139 7.15 -1.08 31.60
N ARG A 140 6.38 -0.91 30.51
CA ARG A 140 4.91 -0.97 30.54
C ARG A 140 4.38 -2.35 30.15
N GLY A 141 3.18 -2.70 30.63
CA GLY A 141 2.54 -3.99 30.34
C GLY A 141 1.84 -4.08 28.98
N ASP A 142 1.27 -5.24 28.67
CA ASP A 142 0.63 -5.54 27.37
C ASP A 142 -0.53 -4.60 27.01
N ARG A 143 -1.26 -4.06 28.02
CA ARG A 143 -2.30 -3.03 27.79
C ARG A 143 -1.73 -1.78 27.12
N ALA A 144 -0.50 -1.40 27.45
CA ALA A 144 0.16 -0.26 26.84
C ALA A 144 0.56 -0.57 25.39
N VAL A 145 1.07 -1.78 25.11
CA VAL A 145 1.36 -2.23 23.73
C VAL A 145 0.09 -2.14 22.88
N ALA A 146 -1.02 -2.66 23.39
CA ALA A 146 -2.31 -2.57 22.72
C ALA A 146 -2.75 -1.13 22.48
N LEU A 147 -2.56 -0.23 23.46
CA LEU A 147 -2.90 1.19 23.30
C LEU A 147 -2.03 1.89 22.24
N ALA A 148 -0.73 1.60 22.17
CA ALA A 148 0.16 2.15 21.15
C ALA A 148 -0.27 1.70 19.74
N LEU A 149 -0.55 0.40 19.56
CA LEU A 149 -1.07 -0.13 18.30
C LEU A 149 -2.46 0.45 17.96
N ALA A 150 -3.30 0.68 18.97
CA ALA A 150 -4.59 1.36 18.79
C ALA A 150 -4.41 2.81 18.32
N CYS A 151 -3.44 3.56 18.84
CA CYS A 151 -3.12 4.91 18.37
C CYS A 151 -2.63 4.90 16.91
N TYR A 152 -1.79 3.93 16.53
CA TYR A 152 -1.39 3.74 15.13
C TYR A 152 -2.59 3.45 14.22
N GLY A 153 -3.46 2.52 14.62
CA GLY A 153 -4.71 2.24 13.91
C GLY A 153 -5.61 3.48 13.81
N ALA A 154 -5.78 4.23 14.90
CA ALA A 154 -6.56 5.46 14.92
C ALA A 154 -6.04 6.53 13.96
N GLY A 155 -4.72 6.73 13.89
CA GLY A 155 -4.09 7.61 12.93
C GLY A 155 -4.34 7.17 11.48
N SER A 156 -4.19 5.87 11.19
CA SER A 156 -4.45 5.28 9.88
C SER A 156 -5.92 5.48 9.45
N MET A 157 -6.87 5.19 10.34
CA MET A 157 -8.30 5.37 10.09
C MET A 157 -8.66 6.85 9.88
N ALA A 158 -8.14 7.76 10.72
CA ALA A 158 -8.37 9.19 10.57
C ALA A 158 -7.87 9.70 9.22
N ALA A 159 -6.65 9.32 8.83
CA ALA A 159 -6.09 9.66 7.53
C ALA A 159 -6.93 9.06 6.39
N ALA A 160 -7.31 7.78 6.46
CA ALA A 160 -8.14 7.14 5.44
C ALA A 160 -9.48 7.85 5.24
N LEU A 161 -10.14 8.31 6.30
CA LEU A 161 -11.41 9.07 6.20
C LEU A 161 -11.23 10.49 5.65
N LEU A 162 -10.08 11.11 5.87
CA LEU A 162 -9.76 12.46 5.38
C LEU A 162 -9.26 12.45 3.92
N LEU A 163 -8.64 11.35 3.49
CA LEU A 163 -7.96 11.25 2.21
C LEU A 163 -8.85 11.51 0.99
N PRO A 164 -10.11 11.04 0.90
CA PRO A 164 -10.99 11.36 -0.21
C PRO A 164 -11.22 12.87 -0.37
N ARG A 165 -11.28 13.63 0.73
CA ARG A 165 -11.42 15.10 0.68
C ARG A 165 -10.10 15.77 0.30
N LEU A 166 -8.99 15.28 0.83
CA LEU A 166 -7.66 15.83 0.55
C LEU A 166 -7.29 15.65 -0.93
N LEU A 167 -7.57 14.48 -1.49
CA LEU A 167 -7.24 14.15 -2.88
C LEU A 167 -8.17 14.80 -3.92
N ARG A 168 -9.22 15.50 -3.49
CA ARG A 168 -9.99 16.42 -4.36
C ARG A 168 -9.29 17.76 -4.55
N ARG A 169 -8.40 18.15 -3.63
CA ARG A 169 -7.68 19.44 -3.65
C ARG A 169 -6.21 19.30 -4.00
N TYR A 170 -5.60 18.17 -3.64
CA TYR A 170 -4.18 17.90 -3.83
C TYR A 170 -3.97 16.67 -4.69
N SER A 171 -2.87 16.65 -5.45
CA SER A 171 -2.49 15.48 -6.24
C SER A 171 -2.05 14.30 -5.36
N ASP A 172 -2.22 13.07 -5.86
CA ASP A 172 -1.79 11.85 -5.17
C ASP A 172 -0.30 11.93 -4.78
N ARG A 173 0.54 12.47 -5.68
CA ARG A 173 1.97 12.70 -5.43
C ARG A 173 2.22 13.57 -4.20
N THR A 174 1.47 14.67 -4.06
CA THR A 174 1.65 15.61 -2.93
C THR A 174 1.21 14.96 -1.63
N ALA A 175 0.05 14.30 -1.62
CA ALA A 175 -0.48 13.61 -0.45
C ALA A 175 0.48 12.50 0.04
N MET A 176 0.94 11.63 -0.86
CA MET A 176 1.82 10.53 -0.50
C MET A 176 3.20 11.02 -0.04
N LEU A 177 3.82 11.98 -0.73
CA LEU A 177 5.11 12.55 -0.29
C LEU A 177 4.98 13.26 1.07
N SER A 178 3.85 13.90 1.35
CA SER A 178 3.61 14.51 2.67
C SER A 178 3.52 13.46 3.77
N GLY A 179 2.87 12.31 3.51
CA GLY A 179 2.87 11.16 4.40
C GLY A 179 4.26 10.58 4.62
N ALA A 180 5.08 10.51 3.56
CA ALA A 180 6.46 10.05 3.62
C ALA A 180 7.31 10.94 4.54
N VAL A 181 7.20 12.27 4.40
CA VAL A 181 7.91 13.24 5.23
C VAL A 181 7.46 13.14 6.69
N ALA A 182 6.15 13.02 6.94
CA ALA A 182 5.64 12.85 8.30
C ALA A 182 6.24 11.61 8.99
N LEU A 183 6.35 10.49 8.25
CA LEU A 183 7.01 9.27 8.72
C LEU A 183 8.49 9.49 9.05
N ILE A 184 9.25 10.12 8.15
CA ILE A 184 10.68 10.40 8.37
C ILE A 184 10.89 11.29 9.60
N VAL A 185 10.16 12.41 9.68
CA VAL A 185 10.28 13.36 10.79
C VAL A 185 9.94 12.68 12.11
N THR A 186 8.91 11.83 12.13
CA THR A 186 8.52 11.11 13.34
C THR A 186 9.56 10.09 13.76
N LEU A 187 10.09 9.28 12.83
CA LEU A 187 11.13 8.30 13.13
C LEU A 187 12.44 8.97 13.58
N ALA A 188 12.88 10.01 12.88
CA ALA A 188 14.09 10.76 13.23
C ALA A 188 13.93 11.51 14.56
N GLY A 189 12.76 12.10 14.81
CA GLY A 189 12.44 12.75 16.08
C GLY A 189 12.46 11.78 17.25
N LEU A 190 11.86 10.59 17.10
CA LEU A 190 11.95 9.53 18.08
C LEU A 190 13.39 9.08 18.30
N ALA A 191 14.17 8.91 17.22
CA ALA A 191 15.58 8.53 17.31
C ALA A 191 16.42 9.55 18.09
N ALA A 192 16.15 10.84 17.89
CA ALA A 192 16.85 11.94 18.57
C ALA A 192 16.48 12.06 20.05
N VAL A 193 15.23 11.76 20.41
CA VAL A 193 14.74 11.84 21.81
C VAL A 193 15.06 10.56 22.60
N TRP A 194 15.21 9.40 21.93
CA TRP A 194 15.48 8.10 22.56
C TRP A 194 16.61 8.07 23.61
N PRO A 195 17.78 8.72 23.39
CA PRO A 195 18.87 8.69 24.37
C PRO A 195 18.65 9.60 25.59
N LEU A 196 17.61 10.46 25.61
CA LEU A 196 17.41 11.43 26.68
C LEU A 196 16.93 10.76 28.00
N PRO A 197 17.40 11.22 29.17
CA PRO A 197 17.16 10.58 30.47
C PRO A 197 15.79 10.86 31.12
N GLU A 198 15.01 11.87 30.69
CA GLU A 198 13.68 12.19 31.26
C GLU A 198 12.57 11.30 30.69
N LYS A 199 12.46 10.05 31.18
CA LYS A 199 11.83 8.94 30.45
C LYS A 199 10.38 8.56 30.78
N GLU A 200 9.68 9.09 31.78
CA GLU A 200 8.48 8.36 32.24
C GLU A 200 7.12 8.88 31.75
N ALA A 201 6.89 10.20 31.71
CA ALA A 201 5.59 10.77 31.32
C ALA A 201 5.58 11.39 29.92
N LEU A 202 6.61 12.17 29.57
CA LEU A 202 6.73 12.76 28.23
C LEU A 202 6.99 11.68 27.16
N ALA A 203 7.76 10.63 27.49
CA ALA A 203 8.07 9.55 26.53
C ALA A 203 6.83 8.76 26.11
N TRP A 204 5.89 8.51 27.03
CA TRP A 204 4.69 7.75 26.71
C TRP A 204 3.71 8.53 25.83
N GLY A 205 3.39 9.78 26.19
CA GLY A 205 2.54 10.64 25.36
C GLY A 205 3.16 10.90 23.98
N THR A 206 4.46 11.13 23.93
CA THR A 206 5.21 11.31 22.67
C THR A 206 5.16 10.05 21.82
N LEU A 207 5.31 8.86 22.41
CA LEU A 207 5.20 7.60 21.69
C LEU A 207 3.80 7.40 21.10
N LEU A 208 2.74 7.62 21.90
CA LEU A 208 1.36 7.50 21.42
C LEU A 208 1.07 8.47 20.27
N GLY A 209 1.49 9.73 20.42
CA GLY A 209 1.39 10.74 19.36
C GLY A 209 2.17 10.37 18.11
N ALA A 210 3.39 9.86 18.28
CA ALA A 210 4.22 9.40 17.18
C ALA A 210 3.58 8.20 16.45
N TRP A 211 3.02 7.22 17.17
CA TRP A 211 2.33 6.08 16.56
C TRP A 211 1.12 6.53 15.77
N LEU A 212 0.35 7.49 16.29
CA LEU A 212 -0.76 8.11 15.58
C LEU A 212 -0.30 8.79 14.28
N VAL A 213 0.79 9.56 14.31
CA VAL A 213 1.34 10.19 13.11
C VAL A 213 1.89 9.17 12.12
N LEU A 214 2.60 8.13 12.59
CA LEU A 214 3.09 7.03 11.76
C LEU A 214 1.94 6.30 11.06
N GLY A 215 0.84 6.05 11.77
CA GLY A 215 -0.37 5.44 11.21
C GLY A 215 -1.00 6.31 10.13
N ALA A 216 -1.15 7.61 10.39
CA ALA A 216 -1.68 8.56 9.43
C ALA A 216 -0.79 8.67 8.16
N GLY A 217 0.53 8.76 8.36
CA GLY A 217 1.51 8.77 7.27
C GLY A 217 1.49 7.48 6.45
N TYR A 218 1.39 6.32 7.11
CA TYR A 218 1.30 5.03 6.44
C TYR A 218 0.06 4.92 5.55
N ALA A 219 -1.12 5.32 6.06
CA ALA A 219 -2.35 5.35 5.26
C ALA A 219 -2.23 6.31 4.06
N ALA A 220 -1.63 7.49 4.25
CA ALA A 220 -1.39 8.44 3.18
C ALA A 220 -0.47 7.89 2.07
N LEU A 221 0.45 6.97 2.39
CA LEU A 221 1.31 6.29 1.41
C LEU A 221 0.59 5.16 0.67
N VAL A 222 -0.19 4.34 1.38
CA VAL A 222 -0.72 3.09 0.81
C VAL A 222 -2.06 3.30 0.09
N THR A 223 -2.96 4.11 0.66
CA THR A 223 -4.34 4.24 0.15
C THR A 223 -4.41 4.81 -1.28
N PRO A 224 -3.65 5.85 -1.68
CA PRO A 224 -3.68 6.34 -3.05
C PRO A 224 -3.04 5.39 -4.07
N GLY A 225 -2.27 4.39 -3.63
CA GLY A 225 -1.54 3.46 -4.51
C GLY A 225 -2.44 2.72 -5.49
N GLY A 226 -3.66 2.35 -5.07
CA GLY A 226 -4.65 1.74 -5.95
C GLY A 226 -5.07 2.63 -7.11
N ARG A 227 -5.17 3.95 -6.89
CA ARG A 227 -5.50 4.93 -7.94
C ARG A 227 -4.39 5.03 -8.96
N LEU A 228 -3.13 5.05 -8.52
CA LEU A 228 -1.97 5.07 -9.41
C LEU A 228 -1.90 3.82 -10.30
N LEU A 229 -2.16 2.65 -9.72
CA LEU A 229 -2.22 1.39 -10.47
C LEU A 229 -3.35 1.41 -11.49
N ARG A 230 -4.53 1.85 -11.07
CA ARG A 230 -5.70 1.97 -11.95
C ARG A 230 -5.44 2.91 -13.13
N ARG A 231 -4.84 4.08 -12.91
CA ARG A 231 -4.47 5.04 -13.97
C ARG A 231 -3.34 4.53 -14.87
N SER A 232 -2.60 3.50 -14.46
CA SER A 232 -1.43 2.98 -15.18
C SER A 232 -1.71 1.71 -15.97
N ALA A 233 -2.94 1.20 -15.97
CA ALA A 233 -3.28 -0.04 -16.66
C ALA A 233 -4.69 0.00 -17.27
N ASN A 234 -4.79 -0.53 -18.49
CA ASN A 234 -6.07 -0.91 -19.10
C ASN A 234 -6.70 -2.08 -18.31
N GLU A 235 -8.01 -2.31 -18.50
CA GLU A 235 -8.76 -3.35 -17.78
C GLU A 235 -8.10 -4.73 -17.87
N ALA A 236 -7.69 -5.13 -19.08
CA ALA A 236 -7.06 -6.44 -19.32
C ALA A 236 -5.70 -6.64 -18.60
N GLN A 237 -4.99 -5.57 -18.28
CA GLN A 237 -3.64 -5.62 -17.70
C GLN A 237 -3.63 -5.35 -16.19
N ARG A 238 -4.73 -4.81 -15.67
CA ARG A 238 -4.89 -4.40 -14.28
C ARG A 238 -4.55 -5.54 -13.29
N PRO A 239 -5.01 -6.79 -13.46
CA PRO A 239 -4.65 -7.87 -12.54
C PRO A 239 -3.14 -8.11 -12.46
N ALA A 240 -2.44 -8.11 -13.60
CA ALA A 240 -0.99 -8.34 -13.64
C ALA A 240 -0.22 -7.22 -12.93
N LEU A 241 -0.68 -5.97 -13.05
CA LEU A 241 -0.06 -4.82 -12.41
C LEU A 241 -0.28 -4.83 -10.89
N PHE A 242 -1.48 -5.20 -10.41
CA PHE A 242 -1.78 -5.35 -8.99
C PHE A 242 -1.01 -6.51 -8.34
N VAL A 243 -0.85 -7.63 -9.05
CA VAL A 243 0.04 -8.72 -8.62
C VAL A 243 1.48 -8.23 -8.48
N ALA A 244 1.99 -7.50 -9.48
CA ALA A 244 3.34 -6.93 -9.42
C ALA A 244 3.52 -5.98 -8.23
N GLN A 245 2.55 -5.08 -8.00
CA GLN A 245 2.54 -4.21 -6.80
C GLN A 245 2.60 -5.03 -5.52
N PHE A 246 1.76 -6.04 -5.39
CA PHE A 246 1.66 -6.86 -4.19
C PHE A 246 2.99 -7.57 -3.91
N SER A 247 3.58 -8.22 -4.92
CA SER A 247 4.88 -8.88 -4.77
C SER A 247 6.01 -7.91 -4.43
N LEU A 248 6.08 -6.76 -5.11
CA LEU A 248 7.13 -5.77 -4.89
C LEU A 248 7.00 -5.07 -3.52
N SER A 249 5.78 -4.80 -3.06
CA SER A 249 5.57 -4.25 -1.72
C SER A 249 5.99 -5.27 -0.65
N HIS A 250 5.64 -6.56 -0.82
CA HIS A 250 6.08 -7.63 0.09
C HIS A 250 7.59 -7.82 0.08
N LEU A 251 8.26 -7.61 -1.05
CA LEU A 251 9.72 -7.58 -1.09
C LEU A 251 10.27 -6.44 -0.19
N CYS A 252 9.64 -5.27 -0.18
CA CYS A 252 10.03 -4.19 0.73
C CYS A 252 9.88 -4.62 2.20
N TRP A 253 8.76 -5.26 2.56
CA TRP A 253 8.53 -5.80 3.90
C TRP A 253 9.53 -6.90 4.28
N LEU A 254 9.82 -7.80 3.36
CA LEU A 254 10.80 -8.88 3.54
C LEU A 254 12.20 -8.33 3.86
N LEU A 255 12.53 -7.14 3.36
CA LEU A 255 13.78 -6.46 3.66
C LEU A 255 13.71 -5.71 5.01
N THR A 256 12.64 -4.97 5.29
CA THR A 256 12.58 -4.10 6.47
C THR A 256 12.31 -4.85 7.77
N TYR A 257 11.54 -5.94 7.76
CA TYR A 257 11.29 -6.76 8.95
C TYR A 257 12.56 -7.33 9.60
N PRO A 258 13.43 -8.07 8.88
CA PRO A 258 14.67 -8.57 9.48
C PRO A 258 15.63 -7.42 9.79
N LEU A 259 15.70 -6.40 8.95
CA LEU A 259 16.60 -5.26 9.18
C LEU A 259 16.29 -4.57 10.50
N VAL A 260 15.01 -4.26 10.78
CA VAL A 260 14.62 -3.58 12.01
C VAL A 260 14.80 -4.47 13.24
N GLY A 261 14.51 -5.77 13.12
CA GLY A 261 14.68 -6.74 14.19
C GLY A 261 16.15 -6.99 14.54
N TRP A 262 17.01 -7.21 13.53
CA TRP A 262 18.44 -7.43 13.73
C TRP A 262 19.14 -6.20 14.30
N LEU A 263 18.81 -5.00 13.82
CA LEU A 263 19.37 -3.78 14.40
C LEU A 263 18.96 -3.59 15.86
N GLY A 264 17.74 -4.01 16.22
CA GLY A 264 17.28 -3.97 17.61
C GLY A 264 18.05 -4.93 18.53
N VAL A 265 18.49 -6.07 18.00
CA VAL A 265 19.25 -7.10 18.75
C VAL A 265 20.75 -6.81 18.81
N PHE A 266 21.37 -6.43 17.69
CA PHE A 266 22.83 -6.34 17.55
C PHE A 266 23.40 -4.94 17.76
N ALA A 267 22.57 -3.89 17.67
CA ALA A 267 22.97 -2.53 17.95
C ALA A 267 22.14 -2.02 19.13
N ASP A 268 21.19 -1.11 18.87
CA ASP A 268 20.18 -0.70 19.83
C ASP A 268 18.94 -0.18 19.08
N LEU A 269 17.93 0.21 19.86
CA LEU A 269 16.69 0.73 19.34
C LEU A 269 16.84 2.11 18.67
N GLY A 270 17.79 2.93 19.12
CA GLY A 270 18.10 4.22 18.50
C GLY A 270 18.68 4.05 17.10
N ALA A 271 19.61 3.10 16.93
CA ALA A 271 20.18 2.71 15.65
C ALA A 271 19.10 2.15 14.70
N SER A 272 18.15 1.39 15.24
CA SER A 272 17.01 0.87 14.48
C SER A 272 16.12 2.02 13.96
N LEU A 273 15.82 3.00 14.81
CA LEU A 273 15.05 4.19 14.44
C LEU A 273 15.77 5.03 13.38
N TRP A 274 17.06 5.30 13.55
CA TRP A 274 17.87 6.03 12.56
C TRP A 274 17.98 5.28 11.23
N ALA A 275 18.18 3.97 11.25
CA ALA A 275 18.25 3.17 10.03
C ALA A 275 16.92 3.18 9.28
N MET A 276 15.78 3.03 9.96
CA MET A 276 14.48 3.11 9.30
C MET A 276 14.18 4.52 8.79
N ALA A 277 14.57 5.57 9.52
CA ALA A 277 14.48 6.95 9.03
C ALA A 277 15.35 7.17 7.77
N ALA A 278 16.55 6.58 7.72
CA ALA A 278 17.43 6.64 6.55
C ALA A 278 16.84 5.88 5.34
N VAL A 279 16.29 4.68 5.55
CA VAL A 279 15.58 3.91 4.50
C VAL A 279 14.37 4.69 3.99
N ALA A 280 13.57 5.25 4.88
CA ALA A 280 12.43 6.11 4.54
C ALA A 280 12.86 7.36 3.75
N THR A 281 13.98 7.97 4.13
CA THR A 281 14.55 9.13 3.44
C THR A 281 15.02 8.76 2.04
N ALA A 282 15.77 7.66 1.89
CA ALA A 282 16.22 7.15 0.61
C ALA A 282 15.03 6.82 -0.31
N GLY A 283 14.01 6.11 0.20
CA GLY A 283 12.77 5.83 -0.52
C GLY A 283 12.04 7.09 -0.96
N THR A 284 11.95 8.10 -0.10
CA THR A 284 11.31 9.39 -0.42
C THR A 284 12.08 10.16 -1.48
N LEU A 285 13.41 10.20 -1.40
CA LEU A 285 14.27 10.84 -2.41
C LEU A 285 14.17 10.14 -3.76
N LEU A 286 14.16 8.79 -3.77
CA LEU A 286 13.94 8.00 -4.97
C LEU A 286 12.55 8.27 -5.55
N ALA A 287 11.50 8.28 -4.73
CA ALA A 287 10.15 8.61 -5.18
C ALA A 287 10.08 10.02 -5.78
N TRP A 288 10.70 11.01 -5.13
CA TRP A 288 10.72 12.38 -5.60
C TRP A 288 11.41 12.54 -6.96
N ARG A 289 12.49 11.77 -7.20
CA ARG A 289 13.24 11.76 -8.47
C ARG A 289 12.54 10.96 -9.58
N LEU A 290 12.01 9.79 -9.25
CA LEU A 290 11.45 8.85 -10.22
C LEU A 290 9.99 9.15 -10.58
N TRP A 291 9.25 9.85 -9.72
CA TRP A 291 7.87 10.28 -9.97
C TRP A 291 7.83 11.71 -10.50
N PRO A 292 7.52 11.91 -11.80
CA PRO A 292 7.44 13.24 -12.40
C PRO A 292 6.42 14.16 -11.69
N ARG A 293 6.72 15.47 -11.61
CA ARG A 293 5.81 16.47 -11.00
C ARG A 293 4.55 16.69 -11.81
N SER A 294 4.70 16.86 -13.11
CA SER A 294 3.59 16.89 -14.07
C SER A 294 3.49 15.52 -14.67
N ASP A 295 2.42 14.77 -14.42
CA ASP A 295 2.19 13.43 -14.99
C ASP A 295 0.77 13.40 -15.58
N PRO A 296 0.57 14.00 -16.77
CA PRO A 296 -0.75 14.07 -17.37
C PRO A 296 -1.24 12.66 -17.71
N GLU A 297 -2.53 12.40 -17.49
CA GLU A 297 -3.15 11.13 -17.84
C GLU A 297 -3.19 10.96 -19.36
N VAL A 298 -3.50 12.04 -20.08
CA VAL A 298 -3.52 12.11 -21.55
C VAL A 298 -2.16 12.57 -22.06
N ILE A 299 -1.53 11.75 -22.92
CA ILE A 299 -0.24 12.06 -23.54
C ILE A 299 -0.39 12.06 -25.06
N GLU A 300 -0.01 13.15 -25.70
CA GLU A 300 0.10 13.22 -27.16
C GLU A 300 1.30 12.39 -27.62
N HIS A 301 1.08 11.49 -28.57
CA HIS A 301 2.10 10.64 -29.16
C HIS A 301 1.75 10.29 -30.61
N ALA A 302 2.71 9.70 -31.32
CA ALA A 302 2.54 9.29 -32.71
C ALA A 302 2.97 7.83 -32.90
N HIS A 303 2.34 7.17 -33.87
CA HIS A 303 2.71 5.83 -34.34
C HIS A 303 3.06 5.93 -35.82
N ASP A 304 4.35 5.83 -36.13
CA ASP A 304 4.84 5.85 -37.52
C ASP A 304 4.68 4.47 -38.20
N ASP A 305 4.39 3.43 -37.41
CA ASP A 305 4.27 2.03 -37.79
C ASP A 305 2.82 1.55 -37.95
N LEU A 306 1.84 2.36 -37.56
CA LEU A 306 0.41 2.04 -37.70
C LEU A 306 -0.20 2.71 -38.95
N PRO A 307 -0.97 1.95 -39.75
CA PRO A 307 -1.79 2.51 -40.82
C PRO A 307 -2.78 3.56 -40.31
N ALA A 308 -3.09 4.58 -41.13
CA ALA A 308 -4.01 5.66 -40.77
C ALA A 308 -5.46 5.20 -40.47
N ASP A 309 -5.85 4.03 -40.98
CA ASP A 309 -7.15 3.38 -40.76
C ASP A 309 -7.15 2.40 -39.57
N HIS A 310 -6.02 2.22 -38.89
CA HIS A 310 -5.93 1.32 -37.74
C HIS A 310 -6.85 1.83 -36.61
N PRO A 311 -7.70 0.98 -35.98
CA PRO A 311 -8.72 1.40 -35.00
C PRO A 311 -8.19 2.25 -33.84
N HIS A 312 -6.91 2.11 -33.50
CA HIS A 312 -6.22 2.87 -32.45
C HIS A 312 -5.99 4.36 -32.81
N VAL A 313 -5.75 4.67 -34.08
CA VAL A 313 -5.50 6.04 -34.59
C VAL A 313 -6.67 6.56 -35.42
N ALA A 314 -7.56 5.67 -35.86
CA ALA A 314 -8.75 6.00 -36.64
C ALA A 314 -9.72 6.86 -35.82
N GLY A 315 -9.91 8.10 -36.26
CA GLY A 315 -10.83 9.06 -35.64
C GLY A 315 -10.14 10.30 -35.05
N ASP A 316 -8.81 10.33 -34.99
CA ASP A 316 -8.08 11.53 -34.58
C ASP A 316 -7.70 12.40 -35.79
N MET A 317 -8.08 13.68 -35.77
CA MET A 317 -7.95 14.58 -36.93
C MET A 317 -6.50 15.03 -37.20
N THR A 318 -5.57 14.67 -36.31
CA THR A 318 -4.16 15.10 -36.32
C THR A 318 -3.16 13.98 -36.61
N TYR A 319 -3.56 12.91 -37.31
CA TYR A 319 -2.65 11.84 -37.74
C TYR A 319 -1.33 12.40 -38.34
N PRO A 320 -0.15 11.91 -37.91
CA PRO A 320 0.07 10.71 -37.08
C PRO A 320 -0.01 10.96 -35.56
N ARG A 321 -0.29 12.18 -35.10
CA ARG A 321 -0.36 12.55 -33.68
C ARG A 321 -1.77 12.47 -33.12
N HIS A 322 -1.89 11.81 -31.98
CA HIS A 322 -3.15 11.61 -31.27
C HIS A 322 -2.91 11.62 -29.76
N ALA A 323 -3.96 11.88 -28.99
CA ALA A 323 -3.85 12.04 -27.54
C ALA A 323 -4.95 11.27 -26.80
N HIS A 324 -4.54 10.32 -25.97
CA HIS A 324 -5.45 9.59 -25.09
C HIS A 324 -4.76 9.22 -23.77
N ALA A 325 -5.51 8.65 -22.83
CA ALA A 325 -4.95 8.14 -21.58
C ALA A 325 -3.83 7.14 -21.87
N PHE A 326 -2.61 7.42 -21.43
CA PHE A 326 -1.42 6.62 -21.81
C PHE A 326 -1.12 5.54 -20.77
N VAL A 327 -1.06 4.30 -21.23
CA VAL A 327 -0.64 3.13 -20.45
C VAL A 327 0.28 2.27 -21.30
N LEU A 328 1.09 1.41 -20.66
CA LEU A 328 1.94 0.49 -21.40
C LEU A 328 1.14 -0.73 -21.86
N ASP A 329 1.07 -0.95 -23.17
CA ASP A 329 0.43 -2.11 -23.76
C ASP A 329 1.21 -2.65 -24.97
N ASP A 330 0.54 -3.41 -25.83
CA ASP A 330 1.18 -4.01 -26.98
C ASP A 330 1.48 -2.99 -28.09
N LEU A 331 0.76 -1.85 -28.12
CA LEU A 331 1.04 -0.71 -28.99
C LEU A 331 1.99 0.30 -28.33
N HIS A 332 1.98 0.38 -27.00
CA HIS A 332 2.82 1.29 -26.20
C HIS A 332 3.82 0.53 -25.34
N THR A 333 4.88 0.00 -25.95
CA THR A 333 5.87 -0.83 -25.22
C THR A 333 6.85 -0.03 -24.36
N ARG A 334 6.93 1.29 -24.57
CA ARG A 334 7.85 2.19 -23.83
C ARG A 334 7.13 3.46 -23.42
N TRP A 335 7.50 3.97 -22.25
CA TRP A 335 7.03 5.27 -21.82
C TRP A 335 7.68 6.35 -22.72
N PRO A 336 6.91 7.32 -23.24
CA PRO A 336 7.46 8.37 -24.08
C PRO A 336 8.52 9.14 -23.29
N SER A 337 9.71 9.26 -23.89
CA SER A 337 10.78 10.10 -23.36
C SER A 337 10.34 11.55 -23.41
N ARG A 338 10.47 12.26 -22.28
CA ARG A 338 10.29 13.71 -22.23
C ARG A 338 11.50 14.43 -22.79
#